data_AF-A0A445MWA8-F1
#
_entry.id   AF-A0A445MWA8-F1
#
_cell.length_a   1.000
_cell.length_b   1.000
_cell.length_c   1.000
_cell.angle_alpha   90.00
_cell.angle_beta   90.00
_cell.angle_gamma   90.00
#
_symmetry.space_group_name_H-M   'P 1'
#
loop_
_entity.id
_entity.type
_entity.pdbx_description
1 polymer ?
#
loop_
_entity_poly.entity_id
_entity_poly.type
_entity_poly.pdbx_seq_one_letter_code
_entity_poly.pdbx_strand_id
1 'polypeptide(L)'
;MGTLTERLSILVDTYADGKHTKFAKLVGIPPSTFQNYINGRPPHIDHLLHIRETFQVNLDWLLTGEGEMKKSEAEKGEDDVFILYKEEDVDPEVADLLRMTSEIVRSDTEYADSLKANIRSFYHSVELEKRLSKNESDISLIKDGLSAENERLKHQNRLLEDRLAALEKKLSSRPGQPEKVSVNG
;
A
#
# COMPACT_ATOMS: atom_id res chain seq x y z
N MET A 1 -12.06 10.12 13.32
CA MET A 1 -10.72 9.52 13.25
C MET A 1 -10.17 9.50 14.66
N GLY A 2 -9.93 8.31 15.22
CA GLY A 2 -9.55 8.17 16.63
C GLY A 2 -8.06 8.36 16.90
N THR A 3 -7.67 8.44 18.16
CA THR A 3 -6.26 8.48 18.59
C THR A 3 -5.62 7.08 18.56
N LEU A 4 -4.28 6.98 18.65
CA LEU A 4 -3.57 5.69 18.80
C LEU A 4 -4.13 4.89 20.00
N THR A 5 -4.39 5.57 21.11
CA THR A 5 -4.98 4.99 22.32
C THR A 5 -6.35 4.39 22.08
N GLU A 6 -7.20 5.08 21.33
CA GLU A 6 -8.53 4.58 20.97
C GLU A 6 -8.44 3.35 20.08
N ARG A 7 -7.51 3.33 19.11
CA ARG A 7 -7.27 2.15 18.28
C ARG A 7 -6.68 0.98 19.07
N LEU A 8 -5.78 1.24 20.03
CA LEU A 8 -5.33 0.22 20.98
C LEU A 8 -6.50 -0.35 21.79
N SER A 9 -7.47 0.48 22.19
CA SER A 9 -8.67 0.03 22.89
C SER A 9 -9.55 -0.86 22.00
N ILE A 10 -9.72 -0.52 20.72
CA ILE A 10 -10.39 -1.38 19.73
C ILE A 10 -9.71 -2.74 19.63
N LEU A 11 -8.36 -2.79 19.63
CA LEU A 11 -7.62 -4.05 19.61
C LEU A 11 -7.86 -4.88 20.88
N VAL A 12 -7.91 -4.24 22.05
CA VAL A 12 -8.22 -4.92 23.31
C VAL A 12 -9.63 -5.51 23.28
N ASP A 13 -10.62 -4.74 22.83
CA ASP A 13 -11.99 -5.22 22.72
C ASP A 13 -12.10 -6.40 21.76
N THR A 14 -11.40 -6.31 20.62
CA THR A 14 -11.44 -7.32 19.56
C THR A 14 -10.73 -8.63 19.94
N TYR A 15 -9.58 -8.56 20.63
CA TYR A 15 -8.71 -9.74 20.84
C TYR A 15 -8.62 -10.20 22.30
N ALA A 16 -9.13 -9.41 23.25
CA ALA A 16 -8.97 -9.66 24.67
C ALA A 16 -10.24 -9.41 25.50
N ASP A 17 -11.43 -9.34 24.88
CA ASP A 17 -12.72 -9.12 25.55
C ASP A 17 -12.71 -7.86 26.45
N GLY A 18 -12.02 -6.80 25.99
CA GLY A 18 -11.87 -5.54 26.73
C GLY A 18 -10.91 -5.61 27.93
N LYS A 19 -10.19 -6.72 28.13
CA LYS A 19 -9.28 -6.90 29.27
C LYS A 19 -7.85 -6.53 28.91
N HIS A 20 -7.39 -5.35 29.33
CA HIS A 20 -6.02 -4.85 29.07
C HIS A 20 -4.92 -5.83 29.51
N THR A 21 -5.07 -6.48 30.66
CA THR A 21 -4.09 -7.43 31.18
C THR A 21 -4.00 -8.71 30.35
N LYS A 22 -5.13 -9.15 29.77
CA LYS A 22 -5.16 -10.29 28.83
C LYS A 22 -4.49 -9.89 27.53
N PHE A 23 -4.80 -8.71 26.99
CA PHE A 23 -4.18 -8.19 25.77
C PHE A 23 -2.65 -8.08 25.91
N ALA A 24 -2.18 -7.43 26.98
CA ALA A 24 -0.76 -7.27 27.25
C ALA A 24 0.00 -8.61 27.29
N LYS A 25 -0.59 -9.63 27.92
CA LYS A 25 -0.03 -10.98 27.96
C LYS A 25 0.03 -11.66 26.60
N LEU A 26 -1.01 -11.51 25.77
CA LEU A 26 -1.04 -12.11 24.42
C LEU A 26 0.09 -11.57 23.53
N VAL A 27 0.41 -10.28 23.67
CA VAL A 27 1.45 -9.59 22.89
C VAL A 27 2.84 -9.68 23.54
N GLY A 28 2.96 -10.23 24.75
CA GLY A 28 4.23 -10.28 25.48
C GLY A 28 4.68 -8.95 26.08
N ILE A 29 3.76 -8.00 26.29
CA ILE A 29 4.04 -6.70 26.92
C ILE A 29 3.74 -6.78 28.43
N PRO A 30 4.60 -6.26 29.31
CA PRO A 30 4.28 -6.15 30.73
C PRO A 30 2.98 -5.32 30.94
N PRO A 31 2.01 -5.78 31.75
CA PRO A 31 0.72 -5.08 31.90
C PRO A 31 0.83 -3.63 32.35
N SER A 32 1.80 -3.31 33.21
CA SER A 32 2.09 -1.94 33.64
C SER A 32 2.59 -1.07 32.49
N THR A 33 3.41 -1.62 31.59
CA THR A 33 3.89 -0.94 30.39
C THR A 33 2.75 -0.68 29.41
N PHE A 34 1.89 -1.68 29.18
CA PHE A 34 0.72 -1.51 28.31
C PHE A 34 -0.25 -0.46 28.86
N GLN A 35 -0.46 -0.43 30.17
CA GLN A 35 -1.30 0.58 30.81
C GLN A 35 -0.76 2.00 30.60
N ASN A 36 0.57 2.19 30.60
CA ASN A 36 1.15 3.50 30.28
C ASN A 36 0.80 3.94 28.85
N TYR A 37 0.70 3.01 27.90
CA TYR A 37 0.31 3.32 26.52
C TYR A 37 -1.13 3.76 26.42
N ILE A 38 -2.03 3.08 27.15
CA ILE A 38 -3.42 3.50 27.27
C ILE A 38 -3.53 4.90 27.91
N ASN A 39 -2.63 5.24 28.82
CA ASN A 39 -2.58 6.56 29.45
C ASN A 39 -1.90 7.64 28.58
N GLY A 40 -1.59 7.34 27.31
CA GLY A 40 -1.07 8.31 26.34
C GLY A 40 0.44 8.32 26.16
N ARG A 41 1.19 7.41 26.81
CA ARG A 41 2.62 7.23 26.51
C ARG A 41 2.76 6.57 25.13
N PRO A 42 3.66 7.06 24.25
CA PRO A 42 3.93 6.39 22.99
C PRO A 42 4.46 4.95 23.20
N PRO A 43 3.93 3.95 22.49
CA PRO A 43 4.48 2.59 22.47
C PRO A 43 5.90 2.54 21.91
N HIS A 44 6.70 1.58 22.40
CA HIS A 44 7.99 1.27 21.78
C HIS A 44 7.77 0.53 20.45
N ILE A 45 8.67 0.71 19.48
CA ILE A 45 8.54 0.10 18.16
C ILE A 45 8.45 -1.43 18.23
N ASP A 46 9.26 -2.07 19.08
CA ASP A 46 9.22 -3.54 19.26
C ASP A 46 7.84 -4.03 19.74
N HIS A 47 7.16 -3.25 20.57
CA HIS A 47 5.81 -3.60 21.03
C HIS A 47 4.77 -3.44 19.92
N LEU A 48 4.95 -2.47 19.02
CA LEU A 48 4.09 -2.32 17.84
C LEU A 48 4.30 -3.50 16.87
N LEU A 49 5.55 -3.92 16.67
CA LEU A 49 5.88 -5.10 15.86
C LEU A 49 5.26 -6.37 16.46
N HIS A 50 5.35 -6.58 17.78
CA HIS A 50 4.68 -7.73 18.40
C HIS A 50 3.14 -7.69 18.25
N ILE A 51 2.50 -6.51 18.34
CA ILE A 51 1.04 -6.38 18.09
C ILE A 51 0.72 -6.82 16.67
N ARG A 52 1.51 -6.34 15.70
CA ARG A 52 1.39 -6.68 14.29
C ARG A 52 1.56 -8.18 14.08
N GLU A 53 2.61 -8.80 14.61
CA GLU A 53 2.89 -10.22 14.44
C GLU A 53 1.82 -11.10 15.09
N THR A 54 1.37 -10.74 16.30
CA THR A 54 0.40 -11.53 17.07
C THR A 54 -0.99 -11.51 16.43
N PHE A 55 -1.42 -10.37 15.88
CA PHE A 55 -2.80 -10.16 15.44
C PHE A 55 -2.96 -9.81 13.96
N GLN A 56 -1.85 -9.76 13.20
CA GLN A 56 -1.81 -9.38 11.79
C GLN A 56 -2.45 -8.00 11.52
N VAL A 57 -2.23 -7.07 12.45
CA VAL A 57 -2.76 -5.71 12.38
C VAL A 57 -1.90 -4.85 11.46
N ASN A 58 -2.56 -4.03 10.64
CA ASN A 58 -1.88 -3.01 9.84
C ASN A 58 -1.34 -1.89 10.74
N LEU A 59 -0.02 -1.64 10.68
CA LEU A 59 0.61 -0.57 11.48
C LEU A 59 0.26 0.82 10.99
N ASP A 60 -0.03 1.02 9.69
CA ASP A 60 -0.48 2.31 9.18
C ASP A 60 -1.84 2.66 9.78
N TRP A 61 -2.77 1.70 9.78
CA TRP A 61 -4.04 1.89 10.47
C TRP A 61 -3.86 2.16 11.97
N LEU A 62 -2.97 1.42 12.64
CA LEU A 62 -2.74 1.59 14.07
C LEU A 62 -2.15 2.96 14.41
N LEU A 63 -1.21 3.47 13.60
CA LEU A 63 -0.48 4.71 13.89
C LEU A 63 -1.19 5.95 13.36
N THR A 64 -1.66 5.92 12.12
CA THR A 64 -2.24 7.09 11.43
C THR A 64 -3.76 7.03 11.37
N GLY A 65 -4.35 5.84 11.46
CA GLY A 65 -5.78 5.62 11.24
C GLY A 65 -6.13 5.43 9.77
N GLU A 66 -5.14 5.34 8.88
CA GLU A 66 -5.33 5.14 7.45
C GLU A 66 -5.35 3.66 7.07
N GLY A 67 -6.19 3.29 6.11
CA GLY A 67 -6.34 1.90 5.67
C GLY A 67 -7.22 1.04 6.58
N GLU A 68 -7.19 -0.27 6.37
CA GLU A 68 -7.96 -1.24 7.14
C GLU A 68 -7.18 -1.81 8.33
N MET A 69 -7.89 -2.15 9.41
CA MET A 69 -7.30 -2.69 10.64
C MET A 69 -6.52 -3.99 10.42
N LYS A 70 -7.04 -4.87 9.56
CA LYS A 70 -6.36 -6.09 9.14
C LYS A 70 -5.81 -5.89 7.75
N LYS A 71 -4.61 -6.42 7.49
CA LYS A 71 -4.14 -6.56 6.11
C LYS A 71 -5.09 -7.49 5.36
N SER A 72 -5.56 -7.05 4.20
CA SER A 72 -6.48 -7.85 3.37
C SER A 72 -5.78 -9.11 2.86
N GLU A 73 -6.54 -10.12 2.42
CA GLU A 73 -5.98 -11.32 1.78
C GLU A 73 -5.14 -11.01 0.53
N ALA A 74 -5.39 -9.87 -0.12
CA ALA A 74 -4.60 -9.37 -1.23
C ALA A 74 -3.30 -8.66 -0.78
N GLU A 75 -3.19 -8.27 0.49
CA GLU A 75 -2.01 -7.65 1.12
C GLU A 75 -1.21 -8.62 2.00
N LYS A 76 -1.60 -9.90 2.05
CA LYS A 76 -0.89 -10.99 2.74
C LYS A 76 0.52 -11.26 2.19
N GLY A 77 1.00 -10.50 1.20
CA GLY A 77 2.17 -10.85 0.39
C GLY A 77 3.48 -10.11 0.65
N GLU A 78 3.54 -9.04 1.45
CA GLU A 78 4.73 -8.15 1.36
C GLU A 78 5.71 -8.20 2.54
N ASP A 79 5.37 -8.81 3.68
CA ASP A 79 6.30 -8.83 4.84
C ASP A 79 6.44 -10.17 5.57
N ASP A 80 5.50 -11.11 5.41
CA ASP A 80 5.58 -12.45 6.01
C ASP A 80 5.47 -13.52 4.92
N VAL A 81 6.42 -13.54 3.99
CA VAL A 81 6.61 -14.71 3.14
C VAL A 81 7.42 -15.73 3.91
N PHE A 82 6.78 -16.49 4.81
CA PHE A 82 7.32 -17.78 5.24
C PHE A 82 7.09 -18.76 4.07
N ILE A 83 8.05 -18.83 3.15
CA ILE A 83 8.06 -19.88 2.13
C ILE A 83 8.27 -21.19 2.90
N LEU A 84 7.20 -21.98 3.07
CA LEU A 84 7.31 -23.39 3.40
C LEU A 84 7.91 -24.08 2.18
N TYR A 85 9.24 -24.04 2.05
CA TYR A 85 9.94 -24.97 1.19
C TYR A 85 9.61 -26.36 1.72
N LYS A 86 8.98 -27.19 0.90
CA LYS A 86 9.05 -28.62 1.15
C LYS A 86 10.53 -28.97 1.00
N GLU A 87 11.16 -29.47 2.06
CA GLU A 87 12.59 -29.82 2.06
C GLU A 87 12.98 -30.73 0.88
N GLU A 88 12.01 -31.48 0.34
CA GLU A 88 12.13 -32.39 -0.79
C GLU A 88 12.39 -31.69 -2.15
N ASP A 89 12.14 -30.39 -2.29
CA ASP A 89 12.28 -29.63 -3.55
C ASP A 89 13.44 -28.62 -3.55
N VAL A 90 14.25 -28.58 -2.49
CA VAL A 90 15.36 -27.62 -2.37
C VAL A 90 16.58 -28.16 -3.11
N ASP A 91 17.12 -27.37 -4.04
CA ASP A 91 18.39 -27.66 -4.71
C ASP A 91 19.47 -27.99 -3.66
N PRO A 92 20.17 -29.13 -3.76
CA PRO A 92 21.18 -29.54 -2.79
C PRO A 92 22.23 -28.46 -2.49
N GLU A 93 22.62 -27.67 -3.50
CA GLU A 93 23.57 -26.58 -3.34
C GLU A 93 22.98 -25.45 -2.49
N VAL A 94 21.72 -25.11 -2.71
CA VAL A 94 21.00 -24.10 -1.92
C VAL A 94 20.81 -24.57 -0.49
N ALA A 95 20.50 -25.85 -0.28
CA ALA A 95 20.37 -26.43 1.06
C ALA A 95 21.68 -26.31 1.86
N ASP A 96 22.82 -26.59 1.22
CA ASP A 96 24.13 -26.43 1.85
C ASP A 96 24.44 -24.97 2.19
N LEU A 97 24.14 -24.03 1.29
CA LEU A 97 24.31 -22.60 1.55
C LEU A 97 23.46 -22.12 2.73
N LEU A 98 22.21 -22.57 2.82
CA LEU A 98 21.32 -22.26 3.94
C LEU A 98 21.83 -22.84 5.26
N ARG A 99 22.32 -24.08 5.25
CA ARG A 99 22.91 -24.73 6.42
C ARG A 99 24.14 -23.95 6.92
N MET A 100 25.09 -23.65 6.04
CA MET A 100 26.31 -22.89 6.39
C MET A 100 25.97 -21.48 6.90
N THR A 101 25.01 -20.81 6.26
CA THR A 101 24.55 -19.49 6.68
C THR A 101 23.93 -19.55 8.08
N SER A 102 23.12 -20.57 8.36
CA SER A 102 22.50 -20.78 9.67
C SER A 102 23.55 -20.97 10.77
N GLU A 103 24.60 -21.75 10.50
CA GLU A 103 25.72 -21.97 11.43
C GLU A 103 26.45 -20.66 11.74
N ILE A 104 26.76 -19.86 10.73
CA ILE A 104 27.45 -18.57 10.91
C ILE A 104 26.57 -17.57 11.66
N VAL A 105 25.28 -17.45 11.30
CA VAL A 105 24.36 -16.50 11.91
C VAL A 105 24.12 -16.80 13.40
N ARG A 106 24.18 -18.08 13.78
CA ARG A 106 24.06 -18.54 15.17
C ARG A 106 25.39 -18.54 15.93
N SER A 107 26.50 -18.40 15.22
CA SER A 107 27.81 -18.28 15.87
C SER A 107 27.88 -16.96 16.65
N ASP A 108 28.41 -17.00 17.86
CA ASP A 108 28.65 -15.81 18.68
C ASP A 108 29.93 -15.11 18.20
N THR A 109 29.91 -14.65 16.94
CA THR A 109 31.06 -14.05 16.26
C THR A 109 30.68 -12.73 15.60
N GLU A 110 31.65 -11.85 15.42
CA GLU A 110 31.46 -10.56 14.73
C GLU A 110 31.00 -10.73 13.27
N TYR A 111 31.33 -11.86 12.65
CA TYR A 111 30.86 -12.21 11.31
C TYR A 111 29.35 -12.42 11.23
N ALA A 112 28.73 -12.89 12.32
CA ALA A 112 27.29 -13.16 12.35
C ALA A 112 26.47 -11.89 12.09
N ASP A 113 26.84 -10.77 12.71
CA ASP A 113 26.10 -9.52 12.58
C ASP A 113 26.31 -8.87 11.22
N SER A 114 27.54 -8.90 10.69
CA SER A 114 27.84 -8.47 9.33
C SER A 114 27.06 -9.28 8.29
N LEU A 115 27.01 -10.60 8.46
CA LEU A 115 26.27 -11.49 7.56
C LEU A 115 24.76 -11.25 7.63
N LYS A 116 24.19 -11.09 8.83
CA LYS A 116 22.76 -10.73 9.00
C LYS A 116 22.43 -9.42 8.28
N ALA A 117 23.27 -8.39 8.44
CA ALA A 117 23.07 -7.10 7.78
C ALA A 117 23.13 -7.22 6.25
N ASN A 118 24.10 -7.99 5.74
CA ASN A 118 24.24 -8.24 4.31
C ASN A 118 23.05 -9.02 3.74
N ILE A 119 22.64 -10.13 4.37
CA ILE A 119 21.47 -10.92 3.93
C ILE A 119 20.22 -10.05 3.84
N ARG A 120 19.95 -9.23 4.87
CA ARG A 120 18.81 -8.31 4.88
C ARG A 120 18.91 -7.29 3.75
N SER A 121 20.09 -6.73 3.53
CA SER A 121 20.32 -5.73 2.48
C SER A 121 20.10 -6.33 1.10
N PHE A 122 20.66 -7.52 0.83
CA PHE A 122 20.47 -8.23 -0.44
C PHE A 122 19.01 -8.64 -0.65
N TYR A 123 18.36 -9.19 0.36
CA TYR A 123 16.94 -9.54 0.29
C TYR A 123 16.08 -8.34 -0.08
N HIS A 124 16.30 -7.21 0.60
CA HIS A 124 15.58 -5.98 0.32
C HIS A 124 15.85 -5.46 -1.10
N SER A 125 17.11 -5.43 -1.55
CA SER A 125 17.46 -5.00 -2.90
C SER A 125 16.79 -5.85 -3.98
N VAL A 126 16.80 -7.18 -3.84
CA VAL A 126 16.15 -8.09 -4.78
C VAL A 126 14.64 -7.85 -4.84
N GLU A 127 14.01 -7.60 -3.68
CA GLU A 127 12.57 -7.33 -3.64
C GLU A 127 12.21 -5.97 -4.25
N LEU A 128 13.04 -4.95 -4.02
CA LEU A 128 12.90 -3.66 -4.69
C LEU A 128 13.03 -3.77 -6.21
N GLU A 129 13.97 -4.58 -6.71
CA GLU A 129 14.12 -4.81 -8.15
C GLU A 129 12.86 -5.45 -8.77
N LYS A 130 12.26 -6.45 -8.11
CA LYS A 130 10.99 -7.04 -8.57
C LYS A 130 9.86 -6.01 -8.60
N ARG A 131 9.74 -5.21 -7.54
CA ARG A 131 8.73 -4.14 -7.45
C ARG A 131 8.95 -3.07 -8.51
N LEU A 132 10.19 -2.69 -8.77
CA LEU A 132 10.55 -1.75 -9.83
C LEU A 132 10.15 -2.29 -11.19
N SER A 133 10.48 -3.54 -11.50
CA SER A 133 10.09 -4.17 -12.77
C SER A 133 8.56 -4.19 -12.98
N LYS A 134 7.80 -4.47 -11.91
CA LYS A 134 6.33 -4.38 -11.95
C LYS A 134 5.86 -2.95 -12.19
N ASN A 135 6.39 -1.98 -11.45
CA ASN A 135 6.04 -0.57 -11.60
C ASN A 135 6.36 -0.05 -13.02
N GLU A 136 7.50 -0.45 -13.59
CA GLU A 136 7.88 -0.10 -14.97
C GLU A 136 6.88 -0.65 -15.98
N SER A 137 6.41 -1.88 -15.77
CA SER A 137 5.37 -2.51 -16.59
C SER A 137 4.05 -1.74 -16.50
N ASP A 138 3.62 -1.40 -15.28
CA ASP A 138 2.40 -0.62 -15.04
C ASP A 138 2.48 0.78 -15.66
N ILE A 139 3.63 1.46 -15.53
CA ILE A 139 3.89 2.76 -16.16
C ILE A 139 3.80 2.67 -17.68
N SER A 140 4.34 1.60 -18.28
CA SER A 140 4.23 1.38 -19.73
C SER A 140 2.77 1.27 -20.17
N LEU A 141 1.96 0.48 -19.46
CA LEU A 141 0.54 0.32 -19.77
C LEU A 141 -0.23 1.65 -19.65
N ILE A 142 0.04 2.42 -18.59
CA ILE A 142 -0.58 3.74 -18.38
C ILE A 142 -0.19 4.69 -19.51
N LYS A 143 1.09 4.71 -19.91
CA LYS A 143 1.58 5.58 -20.98
C LYS A 143 0.91 5.26 -22.32
N ASP A 144 0.75 3.98 -22.64
CA ASP A 144 0.07 3.54 -23.85
C ASP A 144 -1.41 3.95 -23.84
N GLY A 145 -2.10 3.76 -22.71
CA GLY A 145 -3.48 4.21 -22.53
C GLY A 145 -3.64 5.72 -22.67
N LEU A 146 -2.74 6.51 -22.07
CA LEU A 146 -2.77 7.97 -22.16
C LEU A 146 -2.51 8.46 -23.59
N SER A 147 -1.64 7.79 -24.33
CA SER A 147 -1.37 8.10 -25.74
C SER A 147 -2.63 7.86 -26.59
N ALA A 148 -3.30 6.72 -26.41
CA ALA A 148 -4.53 6.39 -27.11
C ALA A 148 -5.65 7.41 -26.81
N GLU A 149 -5.84 7.79 -25.55
CA GLU A 149 -6.86 8.77 -25.16
C GLU A 149 -6.53 10.17 -25.69
N ASN A 150 -5.26 10.58 -25.72
CA ASN A 150 -4.85 11.85 -26.34
C ASN A 150 -5.20 11.91 -27.83
N GLU A 151 -4.95 10.83 -28.57
CA GLU A 151 -5.32 10.79 -29.99
C GLU A 151 -6.84 10.83 -30.20
N ARG A 152 -7.60 10.18 -29.31
CA ARG A 152 -9.06 10.25 -29.31
C ARG A 152 -9.57 11.67 -29.05
N LEU A 153 -9.02 12.36 -28.04
CA LEU A 153 -9.38 13.75 -27.72
C LEU A 153 -9.02 14.69 -28.87
N LYS A 154 -7.86 14.54 -29.49
CA LYS A 154 -7.48 15.31 -30.69
C LYS A 154 -8.49 15.10 -31.82
N HIS A 155 -8.93 13.86 -32.05
CA HIS A 155 -9.94 13.58 -33.07
C HIS A 155 -11.29 14.23 -32.73
N GLN A 156 -11.74 14.15 -31.48
CA GLN A 156 -12.98 14.80 -31.04
C GLN A 156 -12.93 16.32 -31.17
N ASN A 157 -11.80 16.95 -30.79
CA ASN A 157 -11.62 18.40 -30.92
C ASN A 157 -11.73 18.84 -32.38
N ARG A 158 -11.07 18.14 -33.32
CA ARG A 158 -11.21 18.43 -34.76
C ARG A 158 -12.66 18.36 -35.21
N LEU A 159 -13.40 17.33 -34.79
CA LEU A 159 -14.81 17.16 -35.16
C LEU A 159 -15.70 18.28 -34.60
N LEU A 160 -15.38 18.77 -33.39
CA LEU A 160 -16.08 19.89 -32.78
C LEU A 160 -15.78 21.20 -33.51
N GLU A 161 -14.52 21.44 -33.87
CA GLU A 161 -14.10 22.60 -34.68
C GLU A 161 -14.83 22.64 -36.03
N ASP A 162 -14.88 21.51 -36.74
CA ASP A 162 -15.61 21.38 -38.02
C ASP A 162 -17.11 21.69 -37.86
N ARG A 163 -17.73 21.21 -36.77
CA ARG A 163 -19.14 21.47 -36.47
C ARG A 163 -19.39 22.94 -36.14
N LEU A 164 -18.52 23.58 -35.37
CA LEU A 164 -18.62 25.00 -35.05
C LEU A 164 -18.53 25.85 -36.31
N ALA A 165 -17.55 25.60 -37.17
CA ALA A 165 -17.40 26.30 -38.44
C ALA A 165 -18.65 26.14 -39.35
N ALA A 166 -19.23 24.93 -39.39
CA ALA A 166 -20.46 24.69 -40.15
C ALA A 166 -21.68 25.44 -39.57
N LEU A 167 -21.79 25.55 -38.24
CA LEU A 167 -22.84 26.31 -37.57
C LEU A 167 -22.68 27.81 -37.79
N GLU A 168 -21.47 28.34 -37.67
CA GLU A 168 -21.16 29.75 -37.97
C GLU A 168 -21.55 30.12 -39.40
N LYS A 169 -21.19 29.28 -40.38
CA LYS A 169 -21.58 29.47 -41.78
C LYS A 169 -23.10 29.51 -41.96
N LYS A 170 -23.86 28.65 -41.25
CA LYS A 170 -25.33 28.64 -41.27
C LYS A 170 -25.95 29.88 -40.62
N LEU A 171 -25.34 30.38 -39.54
CA LEU A 171 -25.76 31.62 -38.89
C LEU A 171 -25.53 32.84 -39.77
N SER A 172 -24.37 32.95 -40.44
CA SER A 172 -24.05 34.04 -41.35
C SER A 172 -24.85 34.03 -42.66
N SER A 173 -25.44 32.90 -43.04
CA SER A 173 -26.26 32.75 -44.27
C SER A 173 -27.77 32.84 -44.02
N ARG A 174 -28.21 33.11 -42.79
CA ARG A 174 -29.62 33.32 -42.46
C ARG A 174 -30.02 34.75 -42.88
N PRO A 175 -30.87 34.95 -43.89
CA PRO A 175 -31.30 36.29 -44.28
C PRO A 175 -32.06 36.92 -43.12
N GLY A 176 -31.72 38.17 -42.78
CA GLY A 176 -32.43 38.95 -41.78
C GLY A 176 -33.93 38.91 -42.06
N GLN A 177 -34.71 38.40 -41.11
CA GLN A 177 -36.16 38.59 -41.17
C GLN A 177 -36.40 40.10 -41.15
N PRO A 178 -37.06 40.69 -42.16
CA PRO A 178 -37.43 42.09 -42.08
C PRO A 178 -38.41 42.23 -40.91
N GLU A 179 -38.00 43.06 -39.96
CA GLU A 179 -38.84 43.56 -38.88
C GLU A 179 -40.08 44.18 -39.52
N LYS A 180 -41.21 43.45 -39.52
CA LYS A 180 -42.50 44.03 -39.88
C LYS A 180 -42.90 44.99 -38.76
N VAL A 181 -42.38 46.21 -38.83
CA VAL A 181 -42.92 47.34 -38.10
C VAL A 181 -44.24 47.71 -38.77
N SER A 182 -45.33 47.06 -38.35
CA SER A 182 -46.68 47.57 -38.56
C SER A 182 -46.86 48.79 -37.66
N VAL A 183 -46.57 49.97 -38.20
CA VAL A 183 -47.08 51.23 -37.63
C VAL A 183 -48.54 51.34 -38.07
N ASN A 184 -49.45 51.17 -37.11
CA ASN A 184 -50.87 51.48 -37.28
C ASN A 184 -51.03 52.99 -37.47
N GLY A 185 -51.71 53.37 -38.55
CA GLY A 185 -52.30 54.69 -38.80
C GLY A 185 -53.70 54.49 -39.35
#